data_AF-A0A356QG13-F1
#
_entry.id   AF-A0A356QG13-F1
#
_cell.length_a   1.000
_cell.length_b   1.000
_cell.length_c   1.000
_cell.angle_alpha   90.00
_cell.angle_beta   90.00
_cell.angle_gamma   90.00
#
_symmetry.space_group_name_H-M   'P 1'
#
loop_
_entity.id
_entity.type
_entity.pdbx_description
1 polymer ?
#
loop_
_entity_poly.entity_id
_entity_poly.type
_entity_poly.pdbx_seq_one_letter_code
_entity_poly.pdbx_strand_id
1 'polypeptide(L)' 'MDTKTKLISAAELLFDRHGFTATGMDKLTQAAGMSSRTLYKHAGSKTALIT' A
#
# COMPACT_ATOMS: atom_id res chain seq x y z
N MET A 1 -2.97 -16.16 -1.67
CA MET A 1 -3.03 -14.75 -2.11
C MET A 1 -1.70 -14.11 -1.74
N ASP A 2 -0.93 -13.69 -2.73
CA ASP A 2 0.41 -13.15 -2.55
C ASP A 2 0.40 -11.84 -1.76
N THR A 3 1.47 -11.62 -0.98
CA THR A 3 1.67 -10.40 -0.19
C THR A 3 1.64 -9.15 -1.07
N LYS A 4 2.20 -9.23 -2.29
CA LYS A 4 2.17 -8.14 -3.27
C LYS A 4 0.74 -7.82 -3.71
N THR A 5 -0.07 -8.84 -3.98
CA THR A 5 -1.47 -8.66 -4.38
C THR A 5 -2.29 -7.98 -3.28
N LYS A 6 -2.12 -8.39 -2.01
CA LYS A 6 -2.79 -7.74 -0.86
C LYS A 6 -2.44 -6.26 -0.77
N LEU A 7 -1.17 -5.91 -0.97
CA LEU A 7 -0.71 -4.53 -0.94
C LEU A 7 -1.31 -3.70 -2.07
N ILE A 8 -1.34 -4.23 -3.31
CA ILE A 8 -1.93 -3.52 -4.45
C ILE A 8 -3.42 -3.28 -4.23
N SER A 9 -4.19 -4.31 -3.84
CA SER A 9 -5.63 -4.15 -3.60
C SER A 9 -5.94 -3.16 -2.47
N ALA A 10 -5.14 -3.15 -1.40
CA ALA A 10 -5.28 -2.16 -0.34
C ALA A 10 -4.95 -0.74 -0.83
N ALA A 11 -3.92 -0.61 -1.67
CA ALA A 11 -3.52 0.67 -2.26
C ALA A 11 -4.60 1.24 -3.19
N GLU A 12 -5.16 0.42 -4.09
CA GLU A 12 -6.25 0.78 -4.98
C GLU A 12 -7.45 1.34 -4.20
N LEU A 13 -7.91 0.63 -3.17
CA LEU A 13 -9.05 1.06 -2.35
C LEU A 13 -8.78 2.37 -1.60
N LEU A 14 -7.57 2.55 -1.06
CA LEU A 14 -7.22 3.76 -0.31
C LEU A 14 -7.02 4.96 -1.24
N PHE A 15 -6.40 4.76 -2.40
CA PHE A 15 -6.20 5.81 -3.39
C PHE A 15 -7.52 6.26 -4.00
N ASP A 16 -8.44 5.34 -4.27
CA ASP A 16 -9.79 5.67 -4.74
C ASP A 16 -10.56 6.51 -3.71
N ARG A 17 -10.55 6.11 -2.43
CA ARG A 17 -11.34 6.78 -1.38
C ARG A 17 -10.74 8.07 -0.84
N HIS A 18 -9.43 8.15 -0.75
CA HIS A 18 -8.74 9.25 -0.06
C HIS A 18 -7.82 10.05 -0.98
N GLY A 19 -7.58 9.57 -2.20
CA GLY A 19 -6.56 10.13 -3.08
C GLY A 19 -5.15 9.66 -2.71
N PHE A 20 -4.26 9.76 -3.70
CA PHE A 20 -2.85 9.38 -3.55
C PHE A 20 -2.14 10.19 -2.47
N THR A 21 -2.33 11.52 -2.44
CA THR A 21 -1.60 12.42 -1.52
C THR A 21 -2.00 12.20 -0.07
N ALA A 22 -3.29 12.00 0.23
CA ALA A 22 -3.78 11.80 1.61
C ALA A 22 -3.62 10.36 2.14
N THR A 23 -3.09 9.47 1.30
CA THR A 23 -2.74 8.10 1.69
C THR A 23 -1.24 8.02 1.98
N GLY A 24 -0.89 7.74 3.23
CA GLY A 24 0.48 7.51 3.68
C GLY A 24 0.82 6.01 3.72
N MET A 25 2.11 5.71 3.88
CA MET A 25 2.60 4.32 4.00
C MET A 25 1.99 3.61 5.22
N ASP A 26 1.74 4.31 6.32
CA ASP A 26 1.15 3.72 7.53
C ASP A 26 -0.33 3.32 7.36
N LYS A 27 -1.08 4.03 6.52
CA LYS A 27 -2.45 3.59 6.18
C LYS A 27 -2.41 2.31 5.34
N LEU A 28 -1.42 2.20 4.45
CA LEU A 28 -1.24 1.02 3.60
C LEU A 28 -0.80 -0.20 4.43
N THR A 29 0.10 -0.04 5.41
CA THR A 29 0.49 -1.14 6.31
C THR A 29 -0.70 -1.64 7.11
N GLN A 30 -1.50 -0.73 7.67
CA GLN A 30 -2.69 -1.07 8.43
C GLN A 30 -3.74 -1.78 7.56
N ALA A 31 -4.05 -1.24 6.38
CA ALA A 31 -5.06 -1.81 5.48
C ALA A 31 -4.64 -3.16 4.89
N ALA A 32 -3.34 -3.35 4.58
CA ALA A 32 -2.83 -4.61 4.06
C ALA A 32 -2.57 -5.67 5.16
N GLY A 33 -2.63 -5.29 6.45
CA GLY A 33 -2.30 -6.17 7.56
C GLY A 33 -0.82 -6.56 7.59
N MET A 34 0.07 -5.62 7.25
CA MET A 34 1.50 -5.87 7.04
C MET A 34 2.35 -4.95 7.92
N SER A 35 3.53 -5.42 8.32
CA SER A 35 4.51 -4.54 8.96
C SER A 35 5.08 -3.53 7.95
N SER A 36 5.54 -2.37 8.42
CA SER A 36 6.23 -1.38 7.58
C SER A 36 7.42 -2.01 6.86
N ARG A 37 8.21 -2.85 7.54
CA ARG A 37 9.35 -3.57 6.93
C ARG A 37 8.90 -4.43 5.74
N THR A 38 7.82 -5.21 5.91
CA THR A 38 7.30 -6.07 4.85
C THR A 38 6.78 -5.23 3.69
N LEU A 39 6.06 -4.15 3.97
CA LEU A 39 5.55 -3.25 2.93
C LEU A 39 6.68 -2.60 2.13
N TYR A 40 7.68 -2.01 2.80
CA TYR A 40 8.82 -1.41 2.12
C TYR A 40 9.65 -2.43 1.33
N LYS A 41 9.74 -3.69 1.78
CA LYS A 41 10.38 -4.76 1.01
C LYS A 41 9.68 -5.05 -0.32
N HIS A 42 8.35 -4.93 -0.38
CA HIS A 42 7.57 -5.26 -1.58
C HIS A 42 7.28 -4.07 -2.50
N ALA A 43 7.03 -2.89 -1.93
CA ALA A 43 6.71 -1.68 -2.70
C ALA A 43 7.89 -0.73 -2.86
N GLY A 44 8.81 -0.65 -1.91
CA GLY A 44 9.87 0.36 -1.89
C GLY A 44 9.37 1.77 -1.60
N SER A 45 8.37 2.28 -2.33
CA SER A 45 7.77 3.59 -2.14
C SER A 45 6.27 3.59 -2.45
N LYS A 46 5.58 4.67 -2.09
CA LYS A 46 4.17 4.88 -2.46
C LYS A 46 4.00 5.05 -3.98
N THR A 47 4.96 5.69 -4.66
CA THR A 47 4.92 5.90 -6.12
C THR A 47 5.10 4.60 -6.91
N ALA A 48 5.82 3.62 -6.37
CA ALA A 48 5.98 2.30 -6.99
C ALA A 48 4.69 1.45 -6.95
N LEU A 49 3.64 1.90 -6.26
CA LEU A 49 2.33 1.24 -6.27
C LEU A 49 1.44 1.70 -7.44
N ILE A 50 1.86 2.72 -8.19
CA ILE A 50 1.13 3.30 -9.32
C ILE A 50 1.92 3.26 -10.64
N THR A 51 3.10 2.64 -10.64
CA THR A 51 3.96 2.45 -11.82
C THR A 51 4.01 0.97 -12.19
#